data_AF-A0A853CNR0-F1
#
_entry.id   AF-A0A853CNR0-F1
#
_cell.length_a   1.000
_cell.length_b   1.000
_cell.length_c   1.000
_cell.angle_alpha   90.00
_cell.angle_beta   90.00
_cell.angle_gamma   90.00
#
_symmetry.space_group_name_H-M   'P 1'
#
loop_
_entity.id
_entity.type
_entity.pdbx_description
1 polymer ?
#
loop_
_entity_poly.entity_id
_entity_poly.type
_entity_poly.pdbx_seq_one_letter_code
_entity_poly.pdbx_strand_id
1 'polypeptide(L)'
;MADPRPLRHEDAAALIGIAAVLEGHMLIGELDPHLIEALVRHLRDPGQLAADAGPAELRLALANLNQRIRYANGEYDEPPAPDTGRVDQYFGFADRSAAQAFADDALAHGEAATAPEAVDGRAYDGDVGWQVAVRTEEPPLTAAFDRHVLRLAALAGPHGGSYGGWGSVIS
;
A
#
# COMPACT_ATOMS: atom_id res chain seq x y z
N MET A 1 21.06 -12.74 22.71
CA MET A 1 20.42 -13.04 24.01
C MET A 1 18.92 -13.01 23.78
N ALA A 2 18.20 -14.06 24.15
CA ALA A 2 16.74 -14.07 24.05
C ALA A 2 16.15 -13.02 25.01
N ASP A 3 15.13 -12.29 24.56
CA ASP A 3 14.39 -11.33 25.39
C ASP A 3 13.80 -12.10 26.59
N PRO A 4 14.02 -11.66 27.84
CA PRO A 4 13.48 -12.33 29.01
C PRO A 4 11.94 -12.34 29.08
N ARG A 5 11.24 -11.58 28.23
CA ARG A 5 9.78 -11.48 28.21
C ARG A 5 9.24 -11.47 26.77
N PRO A 6 9.32 -12.60 26.04
CA PRO A 6 8.82 -12.66 24.69
C PRO A 6 7.30 -12.48 24.65
N LEU A 7 6.82 -11.78 23.62
CA LEU A 7 5.40 -11.74 23.29
C LEU A 7 4.95 -13.17 22.95
N ARG A 8 3.81 -13.61 23.48
CA ARG A 8 3.27 -14.93 23.13
C ARG A 8 2.80 -14.92 21.68
N HIS A 9 2.94 -16.06 20.99
CA HIS A 9 2.48 -16.21 19.61
C HIS A 9 0.99 -15.86 19.44
N GLU A 10 0.15 -16.22 20.41
CA GLU A 10 -1.29 -15.93 20.42
C GLU A 10 -1.55 -14.41 20.49
N ASP A 11 -0.84 -13.71 21.39
CA ASP A 11 -0.95 -12.26 21.55
C ASP A 11 -0.43 -11.54 20.30
N ALA A 12 0.68 -12.02 19.73
CA ALA A 12 1.24 -11.48 18.49
C ALA A 12 0.26 -11.61 17.32
N ALA A 13 -0.33 -12.80 17.14
CA ALA A 13 -1.33 -13.04 16.09
C ALA A 13 -2.57 -12.13 16.26
N ALA A 14 -3.05 -11.94 17.49
CA ALA A 14 -4.15 -11.03 17.78
C ALA A 14 -3.80 -9.58 17.43
N LEU A 15 -2.62 -9.10 17.83
CA LEU A 15 -2.18 -7.73 17.54
C LEU A 15 -1.95 -7.48 16.04
N ILE A 16 -1.42 -8.47 15.31
CA ILE A 16 -1.30 -8.42 13.84
C ILE A 16 -2.68 -8.26 13.20
N GLY A 17 -3.66 -9.06 13.64
CA GLY A 17 -5.04 -8.98 13.16
C GLY A 17 -5.68 -7.62 13.45
N ILE A 18 -5.52 -7.10 14.67
CA ILE A 18 -6.04 -5.78 15.06
C ILE A 18 -5.41 -4.67 14.20
N ALA A 19 -4.08 -4.68 14.03
CA ALA A 19 -3.38 -3.70 13.20
C ALA A 19 -3.90 -3.72 11.76
N ALA A 20 -4.00 -4.92 11.16
CA ALA A 20 -4.51 -5.08 9.80
C ALA A 20 -5.95 -4.55 9.63
N VAL A 21 -6.84 -4.77 10.60
CA VAL A 21 -8.22 -4.25 10.58
C VAL A 21 -8.24 -2.72 10.66
N LEU A 22 -7.43 -2.13 11.55
CA LEU A 22 -7.32 -0.67 11.67
C LEU A 22 -6.77 -0.03 10.39
N GLU A 23 -5.74 -0.63 9.80
CA GLU A 23 -5.18 -0.21 8.50
C GLU A 23 -6.26 -0.25 7.40
N GLY A 24 -7.06 -1.34 7.35
CA GLY A 24 -8.16 -1.48 6.40
C GLY A 24 -9.23 -0.38 6.55
N HIS A 25 -9.74 -0.16 7.76
CA HIS A 25 -10.73 0.90 8.00
C HIS A 25 -10.18 2.30 7.77
N MET A 26 -8.89 2.55 8.04
CA MET A 26 -8.24 3.80 7.67
C MET A 26 -8.22 4.02 6.16
N LEU A 27 -7.94 2.98 5.38
CA LEU A 27 -7.86 3.07 3.93
C LEU A 27 -9.19 3.46 3.27
N ILE A 28 -10.30 2.99 3.81
CA ILE A 28 -11.64 3.29 3.30
C ILE A 28 -12.29 4.50 3.99
N GLY A 29 -11.57 5.17 4.90
CA GLY A 29 -12.05 6.37 5.59
C GLY A 29 -13.16 6.11 6.61
N GLU A 30 -13.28 4.89 7.12
CA GLU A 30 -14.32 4.49 8.08
C GLU A 30 -13.90 4.59 9.54
N LEU A 31 -12.63 4.93 9.81
CA LEU A 31 -12.16 5.07 11.18
C LEU A 31 -12.72 6.34 11.83
N ASP A 32 -13.32 6.18 13.01
CA ASP A 32 -13.82 7.31 13.80
C ASP A 32 -12.69 8.33 14.11
N PRO A 33 -12.92 9.65 13.97
CA PRO A 33 -11.88 10.65 14.20
C PRO A 33 -11.29 10.64 15.62
N HIS A 34 -12.08 10.33 16.65
CA HIS A 34 -11.57 10.24 18.02
C HIS A 34 -10.65 9.02 18.19
N LEU A 35 -10.95 7.92 17.52
CA LEU A 35 -10.06 6.76 17.46
C LEU A 35 -8.75 7.10 16.74
N ILE A 36 -8.81 7.84 15.63
CA ILE A 36 -7.60 8.33 14.93
C ILE A 36 -6.73 9.15 15.89
N GLU A 37 -7.30 10.12 16.61
CA GLU A 37 -6.57 10.94 17.59
C GLU A 37 -5.93 10.11 18.70
N ALA A 38 -6.63 9.09 19.19
CA ALA A 38 -6.10 8.18 20.21
C ALA A 38 -4.91 7.37 19.68
N LEU A 39 -5.01 6.83 18.46
CA LEU A 39 -3.92 6.09 17.81
C LEU A 39 -2.69 6.99 17.59
N VAL A 40 -2.88 8.21 17.09
CA VAL A 40 -1.80 9.20 16.92
C VAL A 40 -1.07 9.43 18.24
N ARG A 41 -1.80 9.61 19.35
CA ARG A 41 -1.21 9.81 20.67
C ARG A 41 -0.37 8.61 21.11
N HIS A 42 -0.92 7.40 20.98
CA HIS A 42 -0.24 6.17 21.41
C HIS A 42 1.00 5.81 20.58
N LEU A 43 1.06 6.22 19.31
CA LEU A 43 2.25 6.03 18.47
C LEU A 43 3.26 7.17 18.61
N ARG A 44 2.82 8.38 18.95
CA ARG A 44 3.71 9.52 19.16
C ARG A 44 4.53 9.40 20.43
N ASP A 45 3.92 9.00 21.54
CA ASP A 45 4.60 8.89 22.85
C ASP A 45 5.87 8.00 22.81
N PRO A 46 5.87 6.82 22.16
CA PRO A 46 7.07 6.01 21.95
C PRO A 46 7.95 6.45 20.76
N GLY A 47 7.69 7.61 20.16
CA GLY A 47 8.46 8.16 19.03
C GLY A 47 8.23 7.45 17.69
N GLN A 48 7.14 6.71 17.54
CA GLN A 48 6.80 5.98 16.30
C GLN A 48 6.08 6.87 15.27
N LEU A 49 5.68 8.08 15.66
CA LEU A 49 4.96 9.00 14.80
C LEU A 49 5.38 10.45 15.09
N ALA A 50 5.60 11.24 14.04
CA ALA A 50 5.98 12.65 14.14
C ALA A 50 4.83 13.54 14.69
N ALA A 51 5.18 14.75 15.12
CA ALA A 51 4.22 15.69 15.71
C ALA A 51 3.20 16.24 14.70
N ASP A 52 3.61 16.33 13.44
CA ASP A 52 2.87 16.85 12.29
C ASP A 52 2.39 15.74 11.33
N ALA A 53 2.49 14.48 11.75
CA ALA A 53 2.06 13.33 10.99
C ALA A 53 0.56 13.39 10.65
N GLY A 54 0.24 13.14 9.38
CA GLY A 54 -1.11 13.02 8.87
C GLY A 54 -1.61 11.58 8.78
N PRO A 55 -2.76 11.36 8.10
CA PRO A 55 -3.35 10.03 7.96
C PRO A 55 -2.45 9.01 7.27
N ALA A 56 -1.66 9.44 6.28
CA ALA A 56 -0.74 8.59 5.55
C ALA A 56 0.41 8.09 6.45
N GLU A 57 1.00 8.98 7.24
CA GLU A 57 2.05 8.64 8.21
C GLU A 57 1.52 7.73 9.31
N LEU A 58 0.28 7.95 9.77
CA LEU A 58 -0.36 7.07 10.73
C LEU A 58 -0.56 5.66 10.17
N ARG A 59 -1.08 5.54 8.94
CA ARG A 59 -1.21 4.23 8.26
C ARG A 59 0.15 3.53 8.16
N LEU A 60 1.18 4.28 7.76
CA LEU A 60 2.53 3.74 7.61
C LEU A 60 3.12 3.29 8.95
N ALA A 61 2.88 4.05 10.03
CA ALA A 61 3.31 3.67 11.37
C ALA A 61 2.63 2.38 11.86
N LEU A 62 1.35 2.17 11.53
CA LEU A 62 0.62 0.93 11.83
C LEU A 62 1.16 -0.26 11.01
N ALA A 63 1.37 -0.08 9.71
CA ALA A 63 1.98 -1.11 8.86
C ALA A 63 3.37 -1.52 9.38
N ASN A 64 4.19 -0.53 9.73
CA ASN A 64 5.51 -0.77 10.33
C ASN A 64 5.44 -1.45 11.70
N LEU A 65 4.44 -1.12 12.53
CA LEU A 65 4.21 -1.82 13.78
C LEU A 65 3.83 -3.29 13.54
N ASN A 66 2.96 -3.57 12.57
CA ASN A 66 2.57 -4.91 12.16
C ASN A 66 3.79 -5.75 11.77
N GLN A 67 4.66 -5.21 10.90
CA GLN A 67 5.90 -5.86 10.48
C GLN A 67 6.85 -6.15 11.65
N ARG A 68 7.01 -5.21 12.58
CA ARG A 68 7.83 -5.44 13.79
C ARG A 68 7.24 -6.51 14.72
N ILE A 69 5.91 -6.61 14.82
CA ILE A 69 5.27 -7.67 15.61
C ILE A 69 5.50 -9.03 14.95
N ARG A 70 5.36 -9.15 13.62
CA ARG A 70 5.68 -10.37 12.86
C ARG A 70 7.13 -10.81 13.04
N TYR A 71 8.07 -9.86 13.01
CA TYR A 71 9.47 -10.13 13.34
C TYR A 71 9.65 -10.66 14.76
N ALA A 72 9.07 -9.98 15.75
CA ALA A 72 9.12 -10.42 17.15
C ALA A 72 8.46 -11.80 17.35
N ASN A 73 7.50 -12.17 16.50
CA ASN A 73 6.83 -13.47 16.46
C ASN A 73 7.67 -14.57 15.77
N GLY A 74 8.81 -14.22 15.17
CA GLY A 74 9.72 -15.15 14.49
C GLY A 74 9.34 -15.46 13.03
N GLU A 75 8.52 -14.61 12.38
CA GLU A 75 8.19 -14.79 10.95
C GLU A 75 9.36 -14.38 10.02
N TYR A 76 10.33 -13.61 10.52
CA TYR A 76 11.52 -13.20 9.78
C TYR A 76 12.79 -13.43 10.60
N ASP A 77 13.88 -13.79 9.93
CA ASP A 77 15.20 -13.96 10.55
C ASP A 77 15.86 -12.60 10.88
N GLU A 78 15.56 -11.57 10.08
CA GLU A 78 16.09 -10.22 10.21
C GLU A 78 14.97 -9.20 10.44
N PRO A 79 15.24 -8.08 11.15
CA PRO A 79 14.26 -7.02 11.30
C PRO A 79 13.83 -6.46 9.95
N PRO A 80 12.51 -6.31 9.68
CA PRO A 80 12.03 -5.77 8.42
C PRO A 80 12.50 -4.32 8.27
N ALA A 81 12.90 -3.96 7.06
CA ALA A 81 13.09 -2.57 6.70
C ALA A 81 11.75 -1.81 6.90
N PRO A 82 11.79 -0.54 7.35
CA PRO A 82 10.57 0.25 7.42
C PRO A 82 9.89 0.32 6.05
N ASP A 83 8.60 -0.01 6.00
CA ASP A 83 7.74 0.35 4.89
C ASP A 83 7.85 1.86 4.68
N THR A 84 7.94 2.22 3.41
CA THR A 84 8.11 3.58 2.92
C THR A 84 6.78 4.16 2.43
N GLY A 85 5.72 3.36 2.41
CA GLY A 85 4.42 3.71 1.86
C GLY A 85 4.39 3.62 0.33
N ARG A 86 5.46 3.13 -0.30
CA ARG A 86 5.55 2.93 -1.74
C ARG A 86 4.65 1.78 -2.17
N VAL A 87 3.89 1.99 -3.23
CA VAL A 87 2.93 1.00 -3.74
C VAL A 87 2.98 0.94 -5.26
N ASP A 88 2.47 -0.16 -5.80
CA ASP A 88 2.21 -0.28 -7.22
C ASP A 88 0.74 0.02 -7.49
N GLN A 89 0.50 0.92 -8.45
CA GLN A 89 -0.83 1.19 -9.02
C GLN A 89 -1.05 0.21 -10.17
N TYR A 90 -2.20 -0.46 -10.17
CA TYR A 90 -2.51 -1.46 -11.18
C TYR A 90 -3.52 -0.92 -12.19
N PHE A 91 -3.17 -0.99 -13.47
CA PHE A 91 -4.02 -0.62 -14.59
C PHE A 91 -4.28 -1.84 -15.47
N GLY A 92 -5.56 -2.12 -15.71
CA GLY A 92 -6.04 -3.28 -16.44
C GLY A 92 -6.44 -2.93 -17.87
N PHE A 93 -6.21 -3.87 -18.79
CA PHE A 93 -6.48 -3.75 -20.22
C PHE A 93 -7.04 -5.06 -20.78
N ALA A 94 -7.95 -4.96 -21.74
CA ALA A 94 -8.47 -6.12 -22.47
C ALA A 94 -7.41 -6.77 -23.37
N ASP A 95 -6.55 -5.95 -23.97
CA ASP A 95 -5.59 -6.35 -25.00
C ASP A 95 -4.14 -6.06 -24.59
N ARG A 96 -3.23 -6.96 -24.96
CA ARG A 96 -1.81 -6.86 -24.63
C ARG A 96 -1.13 -5.67 -25.30
N SER A 97 -1.48 -5.36 -26.55
CA SER A 97 -0.87 -4.26 -27.30
C SER A 97 -1.28 -2.90 -26.71
N ALA A 98 -2.52 -2.77 -26.25
CA ALA A 98 -2.98 -1.60 -25.50
C ALA A 98 -2.23 -1.46 -24.16
N ALA A 99 -2.07 -2.55 -23.41
CA ALA A 99 -1.28 -2.55 -22.18
C ALA A 99 0.18 -2.14 -22.43
N GLN A 100 0.78 -2.62 -23.51
CA GLN A 100 2.15 -2.27 -23.88
C GLN A 100 2.26 -0.78 -24.25
N ALA A 101 1.31 -0.25 -25.03
CA ALA A 101 1.30 1.17 -25.40
C ALA A 101 1.21 2.07 -24.17
N PHE A 102 0.38 1.72 -23.18
CA PHE A 102 0.33 2.42 -21.90
C PHE A 102 1.66 2.34 -21.13
N ALA A 103 2.28 1.17 -21.05
CA ALA A 103 3.57 1.01 -20.36
C ALA A 103 4.66 1.88 -21.00
N ASP A 104 4.73 1.91 -22.33
CA ASP A 104 5.69 2.72 -23.09
C ASP A 104 5.43 4.23 -22.87
N ASP A 105 4.16 4.66 -22.88
CA ASP A 105 3.78 6.04 -22.60
C ASP A 105 4.11 6.44 -21.16
N ALA A 106 3.86 5.58 -20.17
CA ALA A 106 4.18 5.82 -18.77
C ALA A 106 5.70 6.00 -18.59
N LEU A 107 6.51 5.12 -19.18
CA LEU A 107 7.96 5.25 -19.19
C LEU A 107 8.43 6.54 -19.86
N ALA A 108 7.80 6.94 -20.98
CA ALA A 108 8.11 8.19 -21.67
C ALA A 108 7.78 9.44 -20.82
N HIS A 109 6.83 9.33 -19.88
CA HIS A 109 6.49 10.38 -18.90
C HIS A 109 7.34 10.30 -17.63
N GLY A 110 8.32 9.40 -17.57
CA GLY A 110 9.24 9.23 -16.43
C GLY A 110 8.67 8.39 -15.30
N GLU A 111 7.55 7.71 -15.51
CA GLU A 111 6.94 6.82 -14.52
C GLU A 111 7.64 5.46 -14.50
N ALA A 112 7.65 4.80 -13.34
CA ALA A 112 8.26 3.49 -13.17
C ALA A 112 7.25 2.36 -13.47
N ALA A 113 7.00 2.11 -14.75
CA ALA A 113 6.06 1.09 -15.21
C ALA A 113 6.71 -0.28 -15.47
N THR A 114 5.95 -1.36 -15.24
CA THR A 114 6.34 -2.74 -15.57
C THR A 114 5.91 -3.13 -16.99
N ALA A 115 6.43 -4.26 -17.48
CA ALA A 115 5.86 -4.89 -18.67
C ALA A 115 4.44 -5.43 -18.38
N PRO A 116 3.59 -5.57 -19.42
CA PRO A 116 2.26 -6.16 -19.27
C PRO A 116 2.30 -7.62 -18.76
N GLU A 117 1.48 -7.90 -17.75
CA GLU A 117 1.29 -9.23 -17.15
C GLU A 117 -0.13 -9.74 -17.43
N ALA A 118 -0.28 -11.04 -17.68
CA ALA A 118 -1.59 -11.65 -17.89
C ALA A 118 -2.31 -11.86 -16.55
N VAL A 119 -3.60 -11.48 -16.47
CA VAL A 119 -4.41 -11.58 -15.24
C VAL A 119 -5.79 -12.17 -15.52
N ASP A 120 -6.47 -12.65 -14.47
CA ASP A 120 -7.83 -13.20 -14.57
C ASP A 120 -8.95 -12.13 -14.57
N GLY A 121 -8.58 -10.86 -14.43
CA GLY A 121 -9.48 -9.70 -14.53
C GLY A 121 -10.42 -9.48 -13.34
N ARG A 122 -10.45 -10.35 -12.33
CA ARG A 122 -11.49 -10.30 -11.26
C ARG A 122 -11.42 -9.07 -10.36
N ALA A 123 -10.26 -8.40 -10.31
CA ALA A 123 -10.06 -7.17 -9.56
C ALA A 123 -10.49 -5.90 -10.32
N TYR A 124 -10.96 -6.03 -11.56
CA TYR A 124 -11.24 -4.92 -12.46
C TYR A 124 -12.71 -4.85 -12.86
N ASP A 125 -13.15 -3.64 -13.17
CA ASP A 125 -14.39 -3.43 -13.90
C ASP A 125 -14.15 -3.67 -15.40
N GLY A 126 -14.86 -4.63 -15.99
CA GLY A 126 -14.84 -4.94 -17.42
C GLY A 126 -14.00 -6.15 -17.82
N ASP A 127 -13.86 -6.36 -19.13
CA ASP A 127 -13.07 -7.46 -19.69
C ASP A 127 -11.57 -7.11 -19.64
N VAL A 128 -10.89 -7.50 -18.55
CA VAL A 128 -9.44 -7.30 -18.37
C VAL A 128 -8.71 -8.64 -18.45
N GLY A 129 -7.71 -8.72 -19.33
CA GLY A 129 -6.82 -9.88 -19.46
C GLY A 129 -5.34 -9.55 -19.22
N TRP A 130 -5.01 -8.26 -19.13
CA TRP A 130 -3.64 -7.76 -19.00
C TRP A 130 -3.57 -6.64 -17.97
N GLN A 131 -2.47 -6.56 -17.23
CA GLN A 131 -2.22 -5.56 -16.20
C GLN A 131 -0.85 -4.92 -16.40
N VAL A 132 -0.73 -3.63 -16.10
CA VAL A 132 0.53 -2.91 -15.95
C VAL A 132 0.58 -2.33 -14.55
N ALA A 133 1.69 -2.54 -13.85
CA ALA A 133 1.96 -1.92 -12.55
C ALA A 133 2.80 -0.65 -12.76
N VAL A 134 2.44 0.43 -12.07
CA VAL A 134 3.21 1.68 -12.06
C VAL A 134 3.58 2.02 -10.62
N ARG A 135 4.88 2.06 -10.33
CA ARG A 135 5.36 2.36 -8.98
C ARG A 135 5.11 3.81 -8.61
N THR A 136 4.52 4.00 -7.44
CA THR A 136 4.19 5.30 -6.85
C THR A 136 5.01 5.51 -5.58
N GLU A 137 5.68 6.65 -5.50
CA GLU A 137 6.50 7.04 -4.34
C GLU A 137 5.67 7.76 -3.26
N GLU A 138 4.57 8.37 -3.67
CA GLU A 138 3.66 9.08 -2.77
C GLU A 138 2.95 8.08 -1.83
N PRO A 139 2.93 8.35 -0.51
CA PRO A 139 2.17 7.51 0.42
C PRO A 139 0.65 7.55 0.14
N PRO A 140 -0.05 6.41 0.24
CA PRO A 140 -1.52 6.37 0.21
C PRO A 140 -2.14 7.29 1.26
N LEU A 141 -3.33 7.82 0.96
CA LEU A 141 -4.08 8.81 1.77
C LEU A 141 -3.51 10.23 1.75
N THR A 142 -2.62 10.54 0.80
CA THR A 142 -2.14 11.92 0.56
C THR A 142 -2.78 12.51 -0.70
N ALA A 143 -2.96 13.83 -0.73
CA ALA A 143 -3.41 14.52 -1.94
C ALA A 143 -2.42 14.38 -3.12
N ALA A 144 -1.14 14.11 -2.84
CA ALA A 144 -0.14 13.86 -3.88
C ALA A 144 -0.39 12.51 -4.56
N PHE A 145 -0.67 11.47 -3.76
CA PHE A 145 -1.09 10.15 -4.25
C PHE A 145 -2.34 10.23 -5.11
N ASP A 146 -3.40 10.90 -4.65
CA ASP A 146 -4.66 11.02 -5.39
C ASP A 146 -4.45 11.70 -6.75
N ARG A 147 -3.68 12.80 -6.77
CA ARG A 147 -3.32 13.47 -8.02
C ARG A 147 -2.51 12.57 -8.94
N HIS A 148 -1.60 11.77 -8.39
CA HIS A 148 -0.81 10.84 -9.19
C HIS A 148 -1.71 9.80 -9.85
N VAL A 149 -2.58 9.13 -9.09
CA VAL A 149 -3.57 8.17 -9.62
C VAL A 149 -4.39 8.79 -10.74
N LEU A 150 -4.91 10.01 -10.55
CA LEU A 150 -5.69 10.70 -11.58
C LEU A 150 -4.90 10.98 -12.86
N ARG A 151 -3.61 11.35 -12.76
CA ARG A 151 -2.75 11.51 -13.94
C ARG A 151 -2.55 10.19 -14.67
N LEU A 152 -2.26 9.11 -13.95
CA LEU A 152 -2.06 7.79 -14.54
C LEU A 152 -3.35 7.26 -15.19
N ALA A 153 -4.51 7.46 -14.55
CA ALA A 153 -5.80 7.12 -15.14
C ALA A 153 -6.08 7.91 -16.43
N ALA A 154 -5.75 9.21 -16.45
CA ALA A 154 -5.86 10.02 -17.67
C ALA A 154 -4.90 9.53 -18.77
N LEU A 155 -3.71 9.03 -18.41
CA LEU A 155 -2.75 8.45 -19.34
C LEU A 155 -3.18 7.08 -19.87
N ALA A 156 -3.85 6.27 -19.05
CA ALA A 156 -4.38 4.96 -19.44
C ALA A 156 -5.65 5.05 -20.33
N GLY A 157 -6.44 6.11 -20.17
CA GLY A 157 -7.72 6.30 -20.84
C GLY A 157 -7.69 6.16 -22.37
N PRO A 158 -6.76 6.81 -23.11
CA PRO A 158 -6.61 6.65 -24.55
C PRO A 158 -6.37 5.21 -25.03
N HIS A 159 -5.85 4.35 -24.15
CA HIS A 159 -5.56 2.94 -24.42
C HIS A 159 -6.68 2.01 -23.93
N GLY A 160 -7.79 2.56 -23.42
CA GLY A 160 -8.90 1.77 -22.87
C GLY A 160 -8.58 1.13 -21.53
N GLY A 161 -7.63 1.67 -20.77
CA GLY A 161 -7.25 1.14 -19.46
C GLY A 161 -8.25 1.47 -18.37
N SER A 162 -8.42 0.55 -17.40
CA SER A 162 -9.19 0.75 -16.18
C SER A 162 -8.28 0.64 -14.95
N TYR A 163 -8.60 1.38 -13.90
CA TYR A 163 -7.85 1.35 -12.65
C TYR A 163 -8.32 0.18 -11.77
N GLY A 164 -7.40 -0.68 -11.35
CA GLY A 164 -7.66 -1.88 -10.53
C GLY A 164 -7.31 -1.72 -9.06
N GLY A 165 -6.93 -0.51 -8.63
CA GLY A 165 -6.44 -0.26 -7.28
C GLY A 165 -4.92 -0.32 -7.19
N TRP A 166 -4.43 -0.56 -5.98
CA TRP A 166 -3.01 -0.55 -5.67
C TRP A 166 -2.67 -1.64 -4.66
N GLY A 167 -1.38 -1.99 -4.58
CA GLY A 167 -0.88 -2.93 -3.59
C GLY A 167 0.54 -2.61 -3.17
N SER A 168 0.88 -2.98 -1.95
CA SER A 168 2.28 -2.91 -1.48
C SER A 168 3.13 -3.90 -2.28
N VAL A 169 4.36 -3.50 -2.60
CA VAL A 169 5.35 -4.40 -3.17
C VAL A 169 5.64 -5.50 -2.14
N ILE A 170 5.36 -6.76 -2.48
CA ILE A 170 5.88 -7.88 -1.70
C ILE A 170 7.37 -7.95 -2.05
N SER A 171 8.21 -7.42 -1.16
CA SER A 171 9.68 -7.55 -1.22
C SER A 171 10.10 -9.00 -1.03
#